data_AF-A0A968LP19-F1
#
_entry.id   AF-A0A968LP19-F1
#
_cell.length_a   1.000
_cell.length_b   1.000
_cell.length_c   1.000
_cell.angle_alpha   90.00
_cell.angle_beta   90.00
_cell.angle_gamma   90.00
#
_symmetry.space_group_name_H-M   'P 1'
#
loop_
_entity.id
_entity.type
_entity.pdbx_description
1 polymer ?
#
loop_
_entity_poly.entity_id
_entity_poly.type
_entity_poly.pdbx_seq_one_letter_code
_entity_poly.pdbx_strand_id
1 'polypeptide(L)'
;MFKGFKPKQVVMPDPDFIAQNSTFFENLLEHRFLFDLRRELVLRDTPELLNVLKSDVDIFGFDLVLAVGDKSVHVQMKTRSGKPPANPYMISEALWRLPNACVIWMLYSSENLEPTGYYLFGFPMPDLEKFSVAKRTGRRNVRMQQARPLTLKVLAELLFPVNTKSTGQNVSHVHSKRLEESIQQSKTGNSQLLTLVKLKQRVGL
;
A
#
# COMPACT_ATOMS: atom_id res chain seq x y z
N MET A 1 8.06 37.54 23.73
CA MET A 1 7.88 36.34 24.57
C MET A 1 6.40 35.96 24.52
N PHE A 2 6.00 35.07 23.60
CA PHE A 2 4.60 34.68 23.47
C PHE A 2 4.22 33.75 24.64
N LYS A 3 3.23 34.18 25.43
CA LYS A 3 2.69 33.39 26.55
C LYS A 3 2.06 32.10 26.03
N GLY A 4 2.25 31.02 26.80
CA GLY A 4 1.97 29.63 26.46
C GLY A 4 0.64 29.37 25.77
N PHE A 5 0.72 29.01 24.48
CA PHE A 5 -0.34 28.27 23.81
C PHE A 5 -0.31 26.84 24.34
N LYS A 6 -1.24 26.49 25.24
CA LYS A 6 -1.47 25.08 25.56
C LYS A 6 -2.17 24.47 24.35
N PRO A 7 -1.58 23.45 23.69
CA PRO A 7 -2.24 22.82 22.55
C PRO A 7 -3.61 22.30 23.01
N LYS A 8 -4.65 22.67 22.26
CA LYS A 8 -6.00 22.16 22.51
C LYS A 8 -5.96 20.65 22.36
N GLN A 9 -6.46 19.94 23.35
CA GLN A 9 -6.54 18.48 23.31
C GLN A 9 -7.35 18.07 22.07
N VAL A 10 -6.83 17.12 21.30
CA VAL A 10 -7.56 16.54 20.17
C VAL A 10 -8.75 15.78 20.74
N VAL A 11 -9.95 16.20 20.38
CA VAL A 11 -11.19 15.50 20.74
C VAL A 11 -11.70 14.85 19.47
N MET A 12 -11.71 13.52 19.47
CA MET A 12 -12.23 12.75 18.35
C MET A 12 -13.76 12.83 18.31
N PRO A 13 -14.37 12.90 17.12
CA PRO A 13 -15.82 12.75 16.99
C PRO A 13 -16.27 11.41 17.54
N ASP A 14 -17.53 11.34 18.02
CA ASP A 14 -18.08 10.09 18.50
C ASP A 14 -18.20 9.05 17.35
N PRO A 15 -18.19 7.74 17.68
CA PRO A 15 -18.24 6.68 16.68
C PRO A 15 -19.47 6.74 15.75
N ASP A 16 -20.61 7.21 16.24
CA ASP A 16 -21.85 7.28 15.45
C ASP A 16 -21.75 8.39 14.40
N PHE A 17 -21.17 9.54 14.76
CA PHE A 17 -20.85 10.61 13.81
C PHE A 17 -19.90 10.12 12.71
N ILE A 18 -18.84 9.38 13.07
CA ILE A 18 -17.90 8.82 12.09
C ILE A 18 -18.62 7.85 11.14
N ALA A 19 -19.48 6.97 11.67
CA ALA A 19 -20.21 6.01 10.87
C ALA A 19 -21.17 6.68 9.88
N GLN A 20 -21.92 7.69 10.34
CA GLN A 20 -22.84 8.48 9.51
C GLN A 20 -22.13 9.29 8.42
N ASN A 21 -20.88 9.67 8.67
CA ASN A 21 -20.04 10.42 7.73
C ASN A 21 -18.90 9.57 7.13
N SER A 22 -19.11 8.26 7.03
CA SER A 22 -18.07 7.29 6.62
C SER A 22 -17.37 7.67 5.30
N THR A 23 -18.11 8.08 4.27
CA THR A 23 -17.54 8.54 2.99
C THR A 23 -16.61 9.74 3.15
N PHE A 24 -16.94 10.67 4.06
CA PHE A 24 -16.07 11.82 4.33
C PHE A 24 -14.75 11.36 4.97
N PHE A 25 -14.81 10.46 5.96
CA PHE A 25 -13.61 9.92 6.61
C PHE A 25 -12.77 9.04 5.68
N GLU A 26 -13.41 8.27 4.79
CA GLU A 26 -12.73 7.51 3.74
C GLU A 26 -11.93 8.45 2.83
N ASN A 27 -12.56 9.51 2.31
CA ASN A 27 -11.88 10.52 1.49
C ASN A 27 -10.78 11.27 2.26
N LEU A 28 -11.02 11.59 3.54
CA LEU A 28 -10.02 12.24 4.40
C LEU A 28 -8.75 11.39 4.54
N LEU A 29 -8.92 10.09 4.83
CA LEU A 29 -7.79 9.17 4.99
C LEU A 29 -7.11 8.84 3.65
N GLU A 30 -7.87 8.78 2.55
CA GLU A 30 -7.32 8.70 1.20
C GLU A 30 -6.43 9.91 0.88
N HIS A 31 -6.92 11.12 1.14
CA HIS A 31 -6.12 12.34 0.97
C HIS A 31 -4.87 12.34 1.86
N ARG A 32 -4.98 11.83 3.09
CA ARG A 32 -3.82 11.69 3.97
C ARG A 32 -2.78 10.74 3.38
N PHE A 33 -3.20 9.57 2.90
CA PHE A 33 -2.31 8.63 2.22
C PHE A 33 -1.65 9.26 1.00
N LEU A 34 -2.41 9.98 0.16
CA LEU A 34 -1.88 10.65 -1.02
C LEU A 34 -0.85 11.72 -0.68
N PHE A 35 -1.09 12.53 0.36
CA PHE A 35 -0.11 13.50 0.85
C PHE A 35 1.18 12.82 1.28
N ASP A 36 1.07 11.79 2.12
CA ASP A 36 2.21 11.05 2.66
C ASP A 36 3.02 10.40 1.52
N LEU A 37 2.36 9.71 0.59
CA LEU A 37 3.02 9.07 -0.55
C LEU A 37 3.71 10.10 -1.46
N ARG A 38 3.05 11.22 -1.77
CA ARG A 38 3.66 12.31 -2.56
C ARG A 38 4.90 12.85 -1.86
N ARG A 39 4.83 13.09 -0.55
CA ARG A 39 5.95 13.56 0.26
C ARG A 39 7.11 12.57 0.21
N GLU A 40 6.85 11.27 0.35
CA GLU A 40 7.89 10.23 0.27
C GLU A 40 8.58 10.24 -1.10
N LEU A 41 7.81 10.30 -2.19
CA LEU A 41 8.34 10.29 -3.56
C LEU A 41 9.15 11.55 -3.90
N VAL A 42 8.71 12.73 -3.45
CA VAL A 42 9.41 14.00 -3.68
C VAL A 42 10.70 14.11 -2.88
N LEU A 43 10.78 13.47 -1.71
CA LEU A 43 11.97 13.50 -0.84
C LEU A 43 13.01 12.42 -1.17
N ARG A 44 12.82 11.64 -2.24
CA ARG A 44 13.85 10.72 -2.76
C ARG A 44 15.04 11.50 -3.33
N ASP A 45 16.18 10.82 -3.46
CA ASP A 45 17.39 11.39 -4.08
C ASP A 45 17.13 11.90 -5.50
N THR A 46 16.26 11.20 -6.24
CA THR A 46 15.66 11.69 -7.49
C THR A 46 14.17 11.93 -7.24
N PRO A 47 13.73 13.20 -7.13
CA PRO A 47 12.33 13.51 -6.86
C PRO A 47 11.41 13.02 -7.98
N GLU A 48 10.31 12.37 -7.60
CA GLU A 48 9.30 11.86 -8.51
C GLU A 48 7.95 12.54 -8.27
N LEU A 49 7.23 12.86 -9.35
CA LEU A 49 5.90 13.49 -9.30
C LEU A 49 4.82 12.43 -9.48
N LEU A 50 3.94 12.31 -8.48
CA LEU A 50 2.82 11.38 -8.48
C LEU A 50 1.59 11.99 -9.17
N ASN A 51 1.19 11.41 -10.30
CA ASN A 51 -0.10 11.63 -10.90
C ASN A 51 -1.17 10.77 -10.21
N VAL A 52 -2.33 11.36 -9.96
CA VAL A 52 -3.46 10.71 -9.30
C VAL A 52 -4.70 10.91 -10.16
N LEU A 53 -5.31 9.81 -10.60
CA LEU A 53 -6.63 9.82 -11.24
C LEU A 53 -7.61 9.13 -10.31
N LYS A 54 -8.76 9.74 -10.06
CA LYS A 54 -9.82 9.17 -9.24
C LYS A 54 -10.93 8.65 -10.14
N SER A 55 -11.45 7.46 -9.84
CA SER A 55 -12.57 6.92 -10.58
C SER A 55 -13.85 7.68 -10.22
N ASP A 56 -14.58 8.17 -11.22
CA ASP A 56 -15.91 8.76 -11.02
C ASP A 56 -16.97 7.65 -10.82
N VAL A 57 -16.77 6.49 -11.46
CA VAL A 57 -17.65 5.32 -11.35
C VAL A 57 -16.83 4.07 -11.05
N ASP A 58 -17.05 3.45 -9.88
CA ASP A 58 -16.33 2.26 -9.45
C ASP A 58 -16.87 0.95 -10.05
N ILE A 59 -16.78 0.81 -11.39
CA ILE A 59 -17.19 -0.43 -12.09
C ILE A 59 -16.14 -1.53 -11.89
N PHE A 60 -14.86 -1.16 -11.81
CA PHE A 60 -13.75 -2.12 -11.77
C PHE A 60 -13.22 -2.40 -10.35
N GLY A 61 -13.76 -1.74 -9.33
CA GLY A 61 -13.44 -1.99 -7.93
C GLY A 61 -12.17 -1.30 -7.43
N PHE A 62 -11.72 -0.21 -8.05
CA PHE A 62 -10.57 0.58 -7.63
C PHE A 62 -10.97 2.04 -7.38
N ASP A 63 -10.30 2.66 -6.42
CA ASP A 63 -10.58 4.05 -6.01
C ASP A 63 -9.65 5.02 -6.75
N LEU A 64 -8.39 4.61 -6.96
CA LEU A 64 -7.34 5.45 -7.51
C LEU A 64 -6.55 4.75 -8.62
N VAL A 65 -6.08 5.53 -9.59
CA VAL A 65 -4.94 5.18 -10.43
C VAL A 65 -3.78 6.10 -10.06
N LEU A 66 -2.68 5.48 -9.63
CA LEU A 66 -1.45 6.16 -9.23
C LEU A 66 -0.42 5.97 -10.33
N ALA A 67 0.24 7.05 -10.77
CA ALA A 67 1.24 6.96 -11.82
C ALA A 67 2.48 7.82 -11.56
N VAL A 68 3.64 7.25 -11.89
CA VAL A 68 4.96 7.91 -11.89
C VAL A 68 5.68 7.46 -13.16
N GLY A 69 6.05 8.42 -14.02
CA GLY A 69 6.66 8.11 -15.31
C GLY A 69 5.76 7.25 -16.19
N ASP A 70 6.27 6.12 -16.66
CA ASP A 70 5.56 5.12 -17.47
C ASP A 70 4.82 4.06 -16.62
N LYS A 71 4.96 4.11 -15.29
CA LYS A 71 4.37 3.14 -14.38
C LYS A 71 3.04 3.63 -13.84
N SER A 72 1.99 2.83 -14.01
CA SER A 72 0.67 3.05 -13.41
C SER A 72 0.22 1.86 -12.58
N VAL A 73 -0.52 2.14 -11.51
CA VAL A 73 -1.03 1.18 -10.53
C VAL A 73 -2.50 1.46 -10.25
N HIS A 74 -3.35 0.45 -10.39
CA HIS A 74 -4.77 0.54 -10.01
C HIS A 74 -4.91 0.13 -8.53
N VAL A 75 -5.38 1.04 -7.70
CA VAL A 75 -5.42 0.87 -6.24
C VAL A 75 -6.85 0.87 -5.76
N GLN A 76 -7.27 -0.23 -5.15
CA GLN A 76 -8.38 -0.21 -4.21
C GLN A 76 -7.86 0.15 -2.81
N MET A 77 -8.32 1.26 -2.27
CA MET A 77 -7.98 1.74 -0.95
C MET A 77 -8.99 1.20 0.07
N LYS A 78 -8.48 0.75 1.21
CA LYS A 78 -9.31 0.40 2.37
C LYS A 78 -8.67 0.98 3.62
N THR A 79 -9.47 1.56 4.49
CA THR A 79 -8.99 2.13 5.75
C THR A 79 -9.60 1.41 6.93
N ARG A 80 -8.88 1.38 8.05
CA ARG A 80 -9.38 0.79 9.30
C ARG A 80 -8.67 1.36 10.52
N SER A 81 -9.43 1.66 11.57
CA SER A 81 -8.85 1.99 12.87
C SER A 81 -8.35 0.74 13.60
N GLY A 82 -7.21 0.88 14.29
CA GLY A 82 -6.70 -0.17 15.17
C GLY A 82 -6.09 -1.37 14.43
N LYS A 83 -6.45 -2.60 14.84
CA LYS A 83 -5.80 -3.85 14.39
C LYS A 83 -6.48 -4.46 13.15
N PRO A 84 -5.74 -5.26 12.35
CA PRO A 84 -6.30 -6.07 11.27
C PRO A 84 -7.51 -6.90 11.75
N PRO A 85 -8.60 -7.00 10.98
CA PRO A 85 -9.77 -7.78 11.39
C PRO A 85 -9.49 -9.27 11.35
N ALA A 86 -10.19 -10.01 12.22
CA ALA A 86 -10.27 -11.47 12.13
C ALA A 86 -11.08 -11.96 10.92
N ASN A 87 -11.91 -11.11 10.30
CA ASN A 87 -12.72 -11.45 9.13
C ASN A 87 -12.07 -10.99 7.82
N PRO A 88 -12.27 -11.72 6.71
CA PRO A 88 -11.76 -11.30 5.41
C PRO A 88 -12.50 -10.06 4.88
N TYR A 89 -11.82 -9.33 3.99
CA TYR A 89 -12.41 -8.27 3.18
C TYR A 89 -12.97 -8.83 1.88
N MET A 90 -14.06 -8.25 1.41
CA MET A 90 -14.59 -8.55 0.08
C MET A 90 -13.92 -7.64 -0.94
N ILE A 91 -13.13 -8.24 -1.83
CA ILE A 91 -12.37 -7.55 -2.88
C ILE A 91 -12.99 -7.85 -4.24
N SER A 92 -13.10 -6.83 -5.10
CA SER A 92 -13.69 -6.98 -6.43
C SER A 92 -12.89 -7.92 -7.32
N GLU A 93 -13.56 -8.88 -7.96
CA GLU A 93 -12.93 -9.77 -8.96
C GLU A 93 -12.45 -9.00 -10.19
N ALA A 94 -13.06 -7.85 -10.49
CA ALA A 94 -12.67 -7.03 -11.62
C ALA A 94 -11.22 -6.50 -11.49
N LEU A 95 -10.69 -6.35 -10.28
CA LEU A 95 -9.28 -5.98 -10.06
C LEU A 95 -8.30 -6.99 -10.64
N TRP A 96 -8.64 -8.29 -10.68
CA TRP A 96 -7.76 -9.32 -11.26
C TRP A 96 -7.57 -9.18 -12.77
N ARG A 97 -8.47 -8.44 -13.44
CA ARG A 97 -8.39 -8.20 -14.89
C ARG A 97 -7.55 -6.97 -15.24
N LEU A 98 -7.21 -6.16 -14.25
CA LEU A 98 -6.45 -4.93 -14.45
C LEU A 98 -4.95 -5.19 -14.31
N PRO A 99 -4.12 -4.62 -15.19
CA PRO A 99 -2.67 -4.67 -15.00
C PRO A 99 -2.31 -3.89 -13.74
N ASN A 100 -1.28 -4.36 -13.03
CA ASN A 100 -0.70 -3.61 -11.92
C ASN A 100 -1.72 -3.22 -10.84
N ALA A 101 -2.74 -4.05 -10.63
CA ALA A 101 -3.77 -3.81 -9.62
C ALA A 101 -3.32 -4.29 -8.24
N CYS A 102 -3.76 -3.57 -7.22
CA CYS A 102 -3.55 -3.94 -5.83
C CYS A 102 -4.64 -3.40 -4.91
N VAL A 103 -4.67 -3.97 -3.71
CA VAL A 103 -5.42 -3.44 -2.58
C VAL A 103 -4.42 -2.91 -1.57
N ILE A 104 -4.62 -1.67 -1.13
CA ILE A 104 -3.86 -1.08 -0.03
C ILE A 104 -4.80 -0.93 1.15
N TRP A 105 -4.46 -1.56 2.27
CA TRP A 105 -5.08 -1.25 3.55
C TRP A 105 -4.21 -0.27 4.32
N MET A 106 -4.80 0.83 4.75
CA MET A 106 -4.20 1.77 5.70
C MET A 106 -4.82 1.53 7.07
N LEU A 107 -3.98 1.15 8.04
CA LEU A 107 -4.35 1.22 9.44
C LEU A 107 -4.11 2.65 9.95
N TYR A 108 -5.01 3.13 10.80
CA TYR A 108 -4.89 4.44 11.43
C TYR A 108 -5.25 4.40 12.92
N SER A 109 -4.79 5.38 13.66
CA SER A 109 -5.13 5.56 15.07
C SER A 109 -6.49 6.22 15.21
N SER A 110 -7.39 5.60 15.97
CA SER A 110 -8.70 6.19 16.30
C SER A 110 -8.62 7.42 17.19
N GLU A 111 -7.45 7.73 17.75
CA GLU A 111 -7.24 8.86 18.67
C GLU A 111 -6.88 10.17 17.94
N ASN A 112 -6.32 10.08 16.73
CA ASN A 112 -5.81 11.25 16.01
C ASN A 112 -5.83 11.12 14.47
N LEU A 113 -6.40 10.04 13.92
CA LEU A 113 -6.48 9.76 12.48
C LEU A 113 -5.13 9.57 11.77
N GLU A 114 -4.03 9.45 12.53
CA GLU A 114 -2.71 9.26 11.95
C GLU A 114 -2.52 7.83 11.43
N PRO A 115 -1.91 7.64 10.24
CA PRO A 115 -1.56 6.31 9.75
C PRO A 115 -0.62 5.58 10.72
N THR A 116 -0.90 4.32 11.00
CA THR A 116 -0.08 3.46 11.86
C THR A 116 0.64 2.37 11.07
N GLY A 117 0.22 2.11 9.83
CA GLY A 117 0.87 1.16 8.95
C GLY A 117 0.03 0.78 7.75
N TYR A 118 0.66 0.10 6.80
CA TYR A 118 0.04 -0.27 5.53
C TYR A 118 0.13 -1.77 5.27
N TYR A 119 -0.80 -2.31 4.49
CA TYR A 119 -0.74 -3.68 3.99
C TYR A 119 -1.02 -3.65 2.50
N LEU A 120 -0.23 -4.41 1.74
CA LEU A 120 -0.36 -4.51 0.29
C LEU A 120 -0.80 -5.92 -0.07
N PHE A 121 -1.82 -6.01 -0.91
CA PHE A 121 -2.23 -7.26 -1.57
C PHE A 121 -2.28 -7.07 -3.08
N GLY A 122 -1.75 -8.04 -3.82
CA GLY A 122 -1.59 -7.95 -5.26
C GLY A 122 -0.25 -7.34 -5.65
N PHE A 123 -0.23 -6.70 -6.83
CA PHE A 123 0.97 -6.14 -7.46
C PHE A 123 2.13 -7.12 -7.74
N PRO A 124 1.94 -8.14 -8.61
CA PRO A 124 0.74 -8.43 -9.40
C PRO A 124 -0.32 -9.19 -8.59
N MET A 125 -1.57 -9.16 -9.06
CA MET A 125 -2.67 -9.91 -8.41
C MET A 125 -2.35 -11.42 -8.41
N PRO A 126 -2.46 -12.11 -7.26
CA PRO A 126 -2.25 -13.55 -7.19
C PRO A 126 -3.34 -14.31 -7.95
N ASP A 127 -3.15 -15.61 -8.17
CA ASP A 127 -4.18 -16.47 -8.78
C ASP A 127 -5.53 -16.37 -8.05
N LEU A 128 -6.58 -16.04 -8.80
CA LEU A 128 -7.93 -15.78 -8.32
C LEU A 128 -8.56 -17.00 -7.62
N GLU A 129 -8.25 -18.20 -8.11
CA GLU A 129 -8.85 -19.46 -7.63
C GLU A 129 -8.41 -19.84 -6.21
N LYS A 130 -7.39 -19.16 -5.67
CA LYS A 130 -6.93 -19.35 -4.29
C LYS A 130 -7.83 -18.71 -3.24
N PHE A 131 -8.81 -17.91 -3.66
CA PHE A 131 -9.67 -17.13 -2.75
C PHE A 131 -11.12 -17.58 -2.86
N SER A 132 -11.77 -17.75 -1.72
CA SER A 132 -13.18 -18.14 -1.70
C SER A 132 -14.09 -17.01 -2.21
N VAL A 133 -15.16 -17.40 -2.90
CA VAL A 133 -16.21 -16.49 -3.34
C VAL A 133 -16.83 -15.80 -2.12
N ALA A 134 -16.99 -14.48 -2.17
CA ALA A 134 -17.66 -13.71 -1.14
C ALA A 134 -19.18 -13.81 -1.27
N LYS A 135 -19.90 -13.44 -0.20
CA LYS A 135 -21.37 -13.42 -0.21
C LYS A 135 -21.94 -12.47 -1.27
N ARG A 136 -21.21 -11.39 -1.58
CA ARG A 136 -21.57 -10.44 -2.63
C ARG A 136 -20.98 -10.90 -3.95
N THR A 137 -21.84 -11.08 -4.96
CA THR A 137 -21.47 -11.51 -6.31
C THR A 137 -20.32 -10.69 -6.89
N GLY A 138 -19.40 -11.37 -7.59
CA GLY A 138 -18.24 -10.74 -8.23
C GLY A 138 -17.16 -10.27 -7.26
N ARG A 139 -17.08 -10.87 -6.06
CA ARG A 139 -16.06 -10.55 -5.06
C ARG A 139 -15.44 -11.81 -4.46
N ARG A 140 -14.17 -11.70 -4.07
CA ARG A 140 -13.43 -12.73 -3.31
C ARG A 140 -13.16 -12.30 -1.88
N ASN A 141 -13.13 -13.27 -0.96
CA ASN A 141 -12.72 -13.04 0.42
C ASN A 141 -11.19 -13.04 0.53
N VAL A 142 -10.62 -11.89 0.81
CA VAL A 142 -9.17 -11.70 0.99
C VAL A 142 -8.88 -11.28 2.41
N ARG A 143 -8.01 -12.01 3.10
CA ARG A 143 -7.52 -11.61 4.41
C ARG A 143 -6.35 -10.64 4.24
N MET A 144 -6.24 -9.70 5.17
CA MET A 144 -5.04 -8.88 5.29
C MET A 144 -3.87 -9.80 5.67
N GLN A 145 -3.08 -10.20 4.67
CA GLN A 145 -2.02 -11.21 4.83
C GLN A 145 -0.66 -10.52 4.93
N GLN A 146 -0.28 -10.06 6.12
CA GLN A 146 1.13 -9.86 6.50
C GLN A 146 1.26 -10.01 8.02
N ALA A 147 2.38 -10.58 8.50
CA ALA A 147 2.64 -10.71 9.93
C ALA A 147 2.84 -9.34 10.62
N ARG A 148 3.24 -8.32 9.83
CA ARG A 148 3.54 -6.96 10.30
C ARG A 148 3.14 -5.94 9.22
N PRO A 149 2.69 -4.73 9.59
CA PRO A 149 2.42 -3.67 8.64
C PRO A 149 3.70 -3.16 7.96
N LEU A 150 3.56 -2.77 6.69
CA LEU A 150 4.57 -2.00 5.95
C LEU A 150 4.64 -0.56 6.47
N THR A 151 5.84 0.01 6.42
CA THR A 151 6.01 1.46 6.47
C THR A 151 5.64 2.08 5.12
N LEU A 152 5.33 3.37 5.13
CA LEU A 152 5.05 4.12 3.90
C LEU A 152 6.22 4.04 2.91
N LYS A 153 7.46 4.18 3.38
CA LYS A 153 8.67 4.08 2.56
C LYS A 153 8.74 2.75 1.83
N VAL A 154 8.53 1.63 2.55
CA VAL A 154 8.55 0.30 1.93
C VAL A 154 7.41 0.15 0.93
N LEU A 155 6.22 0.66 1.24
CA LEU A 155 5.10 0.66 0.30
C LEU A 155 5.43 1.46 -0.96
N ALA A 156 6.01 2.65 -0.83
CA ALA A 156 6.42 3.49 -1.96
C ALA A 156 7.45 2.78 -2.86
N GLU A 157 8.44 2.09 -2.27
CA GLU A 157 9.42 1.28 -3.02
C GLU A 157 8.78 0.10 -3.77
N LEU A 158 7.76 -0.54 -3.20
CA LEU A 158 7.05 -1.63 -3.88
C LEU A 158 6.23 -1.12 -5.06
N LEU A 159 5.50 -0.02 -4.86
CA LEU A 159 4.66 0.58 -5.90
C LEU A 159 5.48 1.24 -7.00
N PHE A 160 6.52 1.98 -6.64
CA PHE A 160 7.38 2.75 -7.54
C PHE A 160 8.85 2.54 -7.11
N PRO A 161 9.50 1.44 -7.55
CA PRO A 161 10.90 1.20 -7.23
C PRO A 161 11.79 2.29 -7.83
N VAL A 162 12.78 2.75 -7.08
CA VAL A 162 13.79 3.67 -7.62
C VAL A 162 14.54 2.99 -8.77
N ASN A 163 14.42 3.54 -9.98
CA ASN A 163 15.20 3.09 -11.13
C ASN A 163 16.65 3.58 -10.97
N THR A 164 17.54 2.72 -10.47
CA THR A 164 18.97 3.04 -10.32
C THR A 164 19.73 3.08 -11.65
N LYS A 165 19.05 3.11 -12.80
CA LYS A 165 19.66 3.08 -14.13
C LYS A 165 19.75 4.49 -14.73
N SER A 166 20.58 5.37 -14.15
CA SER A 166 21.08 6.56 -14.84
C SER A 166 22.32 7.21 -14.19
N THR A 167 23.20 6.42 -13.58
CA THR A 167 24.58 6.87 -13.35
C THR A 167 25.49 5.79 -13.89
N GLY A 168 26.01 6.00 -15.09
CA GLY A 168 26.98 5.11 -15.70
C GLY A 168 28.21 5.01 -14.82
N GLN A 169 28.31 3.94 -14.02
CA GLN A 169 29.55 3.30 -13.60
C GLN A 169 29.20 1.93 -13.01
N ASN A 170 30.01 0.93 -13.38
CA ASN A 170 29.87 -0.48 -13.01
C ASN A 170 29.66 -0.69 -11.50
N VAL A 171 28.43 -1.03 -11.09
CA VAL A 171 28.15 -1.54 -9.73
C VAL A 171 27.30 -2.82 -9.81
N SER A 172 27.73 -3.77 -10.63
CA SER A 172 27.09 -5.10 -10.77
C SER A 172 27.49 -6.10 -9.67
N HIS A 173 28.30 -5.70 -8.67
CA HIS A 173 28.80 -6.63 -7.63
C HIS A 173 28.51 -6.25 -6.17
N VAL A 174 28.03 -5.05 -5.90
CA VAL A 174 27.87 -4.58 -4.50
C VAL A 174 26.42 -4.72 -4.00
N HIS A 175 25.43 -4.67 -4.89
CA HIS A 175 24.02 -4.66 -4.46
C HIS A 175 23.41 -6.06 -4.19
N SER A 176 23.92 -7.13 -4.82
CA SER A 176 23.43 -8.49 -4.50
C SER A 176 23.79 -8.88 -3.06
N LYS A 177 24.98 -8.50 -2.59
CA LYS A 177 25.44 -8.79 -1.22
C LYS A 177 24.60 -8.09 -0.15
N ARG A 178 24.17 -6.84 -0.38
CA ARG A 178 23.44 -6.04 0.63
C ARG A 178 21.99 -6.49 0.82
N LEU A 179 21.34 -6.98 -0.24
CA LEU A 179 20.02 -7.63 -0.15
C LEU A 179 20.14 -9.03 0.46
N GLU A 180 21.19 -9.79 0.13
CA GLU A 180 21.43 -11.10 0.74
C GLU A 180 21.74 -11.01 2.24
N GLU A 181 22.48 -10.00 2.70
CA GLU A 181 22.77 -9.76 4.12
C GLU A 181 21.50 -9.36 4.92
N SER A 182 20.62 -8.54 4.33
CA SER A 182 19.33 -8.18 4.92
C SER A 182 18.35 -9.37 4.97
N ILE A 183 18.45 -10.29 3.99
CA ILE A 183 17.66 -11.52 3.93
C ILE A 183 18.23 -12.59 4.87
N GLN A 184 19.54 -12.66 5.08
CA GLN A 184 20.16 -13.63 5.98
C GLN A 184 19.77 -13.38 7.46
N GLN A 185 19.55 -12.12 7.84
CA GLN A 185 19.02 -11.75 9.16
C GLN A 185 17.53 -12.05 9.35
N SER A 186 16.79 -12.39 8.27
CA SER A 186 15.38 -12.80 8.33
C SER A 186 15.15 -14.30 8.06
N LYS A 187 16.22 -15.09 7.93
CA LYS A 187 16.18 -16.53 7.62
C LYS A 187 15.77 -17.45 8.77
N THR A 188 15.32 -16.93 9.91
CA THR A 188 14.55 -17.71 10.88
C THR A 188 13.06 -17.65 10.54
N GLY A 189 12.68 -18.33 9.46
CA GLY A 189 11.33 -18.93 9.36
C GLY A 189 10.35 -18.38 8.32
N ASN A 190 10.73 -18.18 7.04
CA ASN A 190 9.68 -18.10 6.02
C ASN A 190 10.08 -18.58 4.61
N SER A 191 9.45 -19.66 4.17
CA SER A 191 9.70 -20.38 2.90
C SER A 191 9.21 -19.64 1.65
N GLN A 192 8.35 -18.63 1.79
CA GLN A 192 7.71 -17.96 0.65
C GLN A 192 8.57 -16.87 -0.02
N LEU A 193 9.51 -16.25 0.70
CA LEU A 193 10.41 -15.22 0.16
C LEU A 193 11.46 -15.78 -0.81
N LEU A 194 11.86 -17.05 -0.64
CA LEU A 194 12.77 -17.73 -1.57
C LEU A 194 12.17 -17.94 -2.97
N THR A 195 10.85 -18.07 -3.07
CA THR A 195 10.16 -18.33 -4.34
C THR A 195 10.16 -17.09 -5.24
N LEU A 196 10.03 -15.89 -4.67
CA LEU A 196 10.07 -14.62 -5.41
C LEU A 196 11.47 -14.30 -5.96
N VAL A 197 12.52 -14.67 -5.24
CA VAL A 197 13.92 -14.49 -5.70
C VAL A 197 14.26 -15.46 -6.82
N LYS A 198 13.81 -16.72 -6.73
CA LYS A 198 14.01 -17.72 -7.80
C LYS A 198 13.25 -17.37 -9.09
N LEU A 199 12.11 -16.67 -9.01
CA LEU A 199 11.43 -16.19 -10.20
C LEU A 199 12.20 -15.05 -10.89
N LYS A 200 12.78 -14.10 -10.13
CA LYS A 200 13.58 -13.01 -10.74
C LYS A 200 14.83 -13.51 -11.47
N GLN A 201 15.49 -14.54 -10.97
CA GLN A 201 16.69 -15.10 -11.63
C GLN A 201 16.37 -15.90 -12.91
N ARG A 202 15.13 -16.32 -13.13
CA ARG A 202 14.74 -17.15 -14.29
C ARG A 202 14.22 -16.36 -15.49
N VAL A 203 13.87 -15.08 -15.33
CA VAL A 203 13.22 -14.29 -16.40
C VAL A 203 14.15 -13.26 -17.05
N GLY A 204 15.39 -13.09 -16.58
CA GLY A 204 16.39 -12.28 -17.30
C GLY A 204 15.92 -10.87 -17.66
N LEU A 205 15.34 -10.14 -16.69
CA LEU A 205 15.02 -8.71 -16.76
C LEU A 205 15.82 -7.94 -15.71
#